data_AF-A0AAX6MEL0-F1
#
_entry.id   AF-A0AAX6MEL0-F1
#
_cell.length_a   1.000
_cell.length_b   1.000
_cell.length_c   1.000
_cell.angle_alpha   90.00
_cell.angle_beta   90.00
_cell.angle_gamma   90.00
#
_symmetry.space_group_name_H-M   'P 1'
#
loop_
_entity.id
_entity.type
_entity.pdbx_description
1 polymer ?
#
loop_
_entity_poly.entity_id
_entity_poly.type
_entity_poly.pdbx_seq_one_letter_code
_entity_poly.pdbx_strand_id
1 'polypeptide(L)'
;MSQPLIFLVAFSAVVGTSEAIRQIQTDSKRKEHRSRKNNLIVRCPKSSQYSHLLEGRRVVLSGDKLYIDTGTDHGQIFGHPFAGYFLPYPDSKYSGLVSTICDEPPIMNWIYIDRNTYELKFGTRPSAQPNWPGPFDCSRQDRRLTFAGWEGFLAVKEGDFWALYFDIDEDNLKSKVKSGTVVLDIELLRVEMRVRPSKEKSSDGESGDAESKQEESGSSEDQCEKNNEENIGVSEDIDLESPEVD
;
A
#
# COMPACT_ATOMS: atom_id res chain seq x y z
N MET A 1 -74.04 -33.20 16.20
CA MET A 1 -73.51 -31.85 15.96
C MET A 1 -72.03 -31.88 16.28
N SER A 2 -71.20 -31.67 15.26
CA SER A 2 -69.74 -31.74 15.31
C SER A 2 -69.17 -30.33 15.38
N GLN A 3 -68.27 -30.06 16.31
CA GLN A 3 -67.22 -29.06 16.13
C GLN A 3 -65.94 -29.50 16.86
N PRO A 4 -64.82 -29.73 16.14
CA PRO A 4 -63.52 -29.92 16.77
C PRO A 4 -62.86 -28.56 17.05
N LEU A 5 -62.36 -28.38 18.27
CA LEU A 5 -61.45 -27.30 18.67
C LEU A 5 -60.08 -27.55 18.05
N ILE A 6 -59.70 -26.74 17.05
CA ILE A 6 -58.36 -26.73 16.47
C ILE A 6 -57.53 -25.71 17.26
N PHE A 7 -56.60 -26.19 18.10
CA PHE A 7 -55.50 -25.40 18.62
C PHE A 7 -54.46 -25.20 17.50
N LEU A 8 -54.46 -24.04 16.87
CA LEU A 8 -53.46 -23.64 15.88
C LEU A 8 -52.30 -22.96 16.61
N VAL A 9 -51.27 -23.73 16.96
CA VAL A 9 -49.97 -23.19 17.36
C VAL A 9 -49.25 -22.74 16.08
N ALA A 10 -49.35 -21.46 15.76
CA ALA A 10 -48.60 -20.84 14.69
C ALA A 10 -47.27 -20.30 15.24
N PHE A 11 -46.20 -21.08 15.08
CA PHE A 11 -44.83 -20.57 15.12
C PHE A 11 -44.07 -21.16 13.93
N SER A 12 -44.23 -20.55 12.76
CA SER A 12 -43.43 -20.88 11.58
C SER A 12 -42.09 -20.15 11.64
N ALA A 13 -41.01 -20.93 11.53
CA ALA A 13 -39.63 -20.57 11.76
C ALA A 13 -39.10 -19.41 10.88
N VAL A 14 -38.57 -18.37 11.52
CA VAL A 14 -37.76 -17.30 10.89
C VAL A 14 -36.32 -17.47 11.34
N VAL A 15 -35.54 -18.32 10.67
CA VAL A 15 -34.10 -18.53 11.02
C VAL A 15 -33.15 -18.48 9.82
N GLY A 16 -33.63 -18.42 8.57
CA GLY A 16 -32.75 -18.47 7.38
C GLY A 16 -32.20 -17.14 6.85
N THR A 17 -32.79 -15.99 7.18
CA THR A 17 -32.47 -14.70 6.53
C THR A 17 -31.40 -13.87 7.26
N SER A 18 -31.19 -14.11 8.56
CA SER A 18 -30.30 -13.28 9.39
C SER A 18 -28.82 -13.47 9.07
N GLU A 19 -28.38 -14.69 8.77
CA GLU A 19 -26.99 -14.99 8.41
C GLU A 19 -26.61 -14.42 7.04
N ALA A 20 -27.50 -14.55 6.05
CA ALA A 20 -27.31 -13.98 4.71
C ALA A 20 -27.22 -12.44 4.76
N ILE A 21 -28.08 -11.77 5.54
CA ILE A 21 -28.01 -10.32 5.76
C ILE A 21 -26.70 -9.93 6.43
N ARG A 22 -26.25 -10.70 7.44
CA ARG A 22 -25.00 -10.44 8.15
C ARG A 22 -23.80 -10.60 7.21
N GLN A 23 -23.79 -11.60 6.34
CA GLN A 23 -22.77 -11.78 5.30
C GLN A 23 -22.74 -10.60 4.32
N ILE A 24 -23.90 -10.17 3.80
CA ILE A 24 -24.00 -9.01 2.90
C ILE A 24 -23.47 -7.74 3.59
N GLN A 25 -23.84 -7.51 4.85
CA GLN A 25 -23.37 -6.36 5.62
C GLN A 25 -21.86 -6.41 5.86
N THR A 26 -21.29 -7.57 6.19
CA THR A 26 -19.84 -7.72 6.37
C THR A 26 -19.09 -7.48 5.07
N ASP A 27 -19.61 -7.97 3.94
CA ASP A 27 -19.00 -7.78 2.62
C ASP A 27 -19.08 -6.32 2.17
N SER A 28 -20.22 -5.65 2.41
CA SER A 28 -20.38 -4.23 2.12
C SER A 28 -19.40 -3.39 2.93
N LYS A 29 -19.29 -3.64 4.24
CA LYS A 29 -18.32 -2.95 5.11
C LYS A 29 -16.90 -3.19 4.65
N ARG A 30 -16.56 -4.43 4.29
CA ARG A 30 -15.23 -4.77 3.74
C ARG A 30 -14.93 -3.98 2.48
N LYS A 31 -15.87 -3.93 1.52
CA LYS A 31 -15.69 -3.17 0.27
C LYS A 31 -15.48 -1.68 0.55
N GLU A 32 -16.28 -1.10 1.43
CA GLU A 32 -16.14 0.31 1.85
C GLU A 32 -14.76 0.60 2.44
N HIS A 33 -14.34 -0.19 3.43
CA HIS A 33 -13.03 -0.05 4.07
C HIS A 33 -11.85 -0.24 3.10
N ARG A 34 -12.03 -1.10 2.10
CA ARG A 34 -11.00 -1.36 1.07
C ARG A 34 -10.82 -0.22 0.09
N SER A 35 -11.87 0.57 -0.16
CA SER A 35 -11.80 1.78 -0.98
C SER A 35 -11.31 3.03 -0.24
N ARG A 36 -11.15 2.97 1.09
CA ARG A 36 -10.71 4.13 1.89
C ARG A 36 -9.20 4.29 1.84
N LYS A 37 -8.77 5.49 1.46
CA LYS A 37 -7.36 5.87 1.42
C LYS A 37 -6.74 5.76 2.81
N ASN A 38 -5.60 5.10 2.89
CA ASN A 38 -4.88 4.84 4.14
C ASN A 38 -3.39 5.08 3.97
N ASN A 39 -2.73 5.41 5.08
CA ASN A 39 -1.29 5.32 5.22
C ASN A 39 -0.90 3.92 5.69
N LEU A 40 0.36 3.56 5.46
CA LEU A 40 1.00 2.43 6.13
C LEU A 40 1.91 2.95 7.25
N ILE A 41 1.73 2.41 8.44
CA ILE A 41 2.49 2.72 9.65
C ILE A 41 3.27 1.48 10.07
N VAL A 42 4.57 1.63 10.27
CA VAL A 42 5.47 0.55 10.67
C VAL A 42 5.27 0.22 12.14
N ARG A 43 5.23 -1.07 12.45
CA ARG A 43 5.29 -1.61 13.81
C ARG A 43 6.36 -2.69 13.88
N CYS A 44 7.20 -2.64 14.91
CA CYS A 44 8.25 -3.59 15.18
C CYS A 44 7.75 -4.63 16.19
N PRO A 45 7.42 -5.87 15.78
CA PRO A 45 6.98 -6.91 16.70
C PRO A 45 8.07 -7.32 17.69
N LYS A 46 9.34 -7.19 17.31
CA LYS A 46 10.51 -7.51 18.14
C LYS A 46 11.31 -6.24 18.41
N SER A 47 11.75 -6.06 19.65
CA SER A 47 12.62 -4.95 20.02
C SER A 47 14.04 -5.17 19.47
N SER A 48 14.61 -4.12 18.92
CA SER A 48 15.98 -4.05 18.40
C SER A 48 16.57 -2.66 18.66
N GLN A 49 17.87 -2.50 18.43
CA GLN A 49 18.52 -1.19 18.53
C GLN A 49 17.94 -0.15 17.56
N TYR A 50 17.24 -0.55 16.50
CA TYR A 50 16.63 0.36 15.52
C TYR A 50 15.11 0.51 15.70
N SER A 51 14.47 -0.24 16.59
CA SER A 51 13.00 -0.19 16.73
C SER A 51 12.50 1.21 17.09
N HIS A 52 13.24 1.97 17.90
CA HIS A 52 12.89 3.36 18.24
C HIS A 52 12.92 4.31 17.03
N LEU A 53 13.68 3.97 15.99
CA LEU A 53 13.77 4.74 14.76
C LEU A 53 12.58 4.45 13.83
N LEU A 54 12.15 3.19 13.77
CA LEU A 54 11.16 2.69 12.80
C LEU A 54 9.73 2.61 13.34
N GLU A 55 9.54 2.37 14.65
CA GLU A 55 8.22 2.23 15.25
C GLU A 55 7.36 3.47 15.03
N GLY A 56 6.14 3.27 14.54
CA GLY A 56 5.18 4.34 14.30
C GLY A 56 5.49 5.24 13.10
N ARG A 57 6.56 4.95 12.33
CA ARG A 57 6.92 5.71 11.13
C ARG A 57 6.03 5.38 9.95
N ARG A 58 5.95 6.33 9.01
CA ARG A 58 5.14 6.21 7.80
C ARG A 58 5.96 5.60 6.67
N VAL A 59 5.27 4.94 5.76
CA VAL A 59 5.83 4.50 4.49
C VAL A 59 5.71 5.61 3.45
N VAL A 60 6.76 5.78 2.65
CA VAL A 60 6.85 6.74 1.55
C VAL A 60 7.29 6.02 0.27
N LEU A 61 6.97 6.60 -0.88
CA LEU A 61 7.38 6.16 -2.21
C LEU A 61 8.51 7.07 -2.70
N SER A 62 9.64 6.50 -3.11
CA SER A 62 10.78 7.26 -3.64
C SER A 62 11.50 6.43 -4.70
N GLY A 63 11.90 7.05 -5.82
CA GLY A 63 12.39 6.33 -6.99
C GLY A 63 11.37 5.30 -7.48
N ASP A 64 11.73 4.01 -7.44
CA ASP A 64 10.87 2.88 -7.78
C ASP A 64 10.48 2.00 -6.56
N LYS A 65 10.92 2.37 -5.34
CA LYS A 65 10.78 1.57 -4.11
C LYS A 65 9.91 2.24 -3.04
N LEU A 66 9.51 1.44 -2.06
CA LEU A 66 8.87 1.92 -0.84
C LEU A 66 9.89 1.95 0.30
N TYR A 67 9.90 3.05 1.04
CA TYR A 67 10.81 3.29 2.16
C TYR A 67 10.06 3.69 3.44
N ILE A 68 10.75 3.66 4.57
CA ILE A 68 10.28 4.14 5.86
C ILE A 68 10.83 5.54 6.11
N ASP A 69 9.95 6.51 6.37
CA ASP A 69 10.34 7.88 6.73
C ASP A 69 10.79 7.95 8.20
N THR A 70 12.11 7.89 8.39
CA THR A 70 12.78 8.03 9.68
C THR A 70 12.90 9.48 10.15
N GLY A 71 12.51 10.46 9.33
CA GLY A 71 12.59 11.89 9.65
C GLY A 71 13.97 12.38 10.07
N THR A 72 15.02 11.65 9.66
CA THR A 72 16.42 11.96 9.95
C THR A 72 17.00 13.00 8.99
N ASP A 73 16.40 13.16 7.81
CA ASP A 73 16.77 14.18 6.84
C ASP A 73 16.09 15.51 7.18
N HIS A 74 16.72 16.24 8.10
CA HIS A 74 16.29 17.57 8.51
C HIS A 74 16.60 18.61 7.43
N GLY A 75 15.85 18.60 6.32
CA GLY A 75 16.01 19.61 5.27
C GLY A 75 15.19 19.38 3.99
N GLN A 76 14.77 18.14 3.72
CA GLN A 76 14.05 17.79 2.51
C GLN A 76 12.94 16.78 2.82
N ILE A 77 11.82 16.89 2.09
CA ILE A 77 10.74 15.91 2.19
C ILE A 77 11.21 14.63 1.49
N PHE A 78 11.35 13.55 2.26
CA PHE A 78 11.77 12.26 1.72
C PHE A 78 10.58 11.50 1.15
N GLY A 79 10.51 11.45 -0.18
CA GLY A 79 9.52 10.68 -0.93
C GLY A 79 8.08 11.20 -0.82
N HIS A 80 7.20 10.59 -1.61
CA HIS A 80 5.77 10.85 -1.58
C HIS A 80 5.08 9.95 -0.54
N PRO A 81 4.31 10.48 0.43
CA PRO A 81 3.66 9.66 1.45
C PRO A 81 2.76 8.59 0.85
N PHE A 82 2.87 7.35 1.34
CA PHE A 82 1.97 6.28 0.94
C PHE A 82 0.52 6.69 1.23
N ALA A 83 -0.30 6.72 0.19
CA ALA A 83 -1.68 7.17 0.23
C ALA A 83 -2.54 6.22 -0.59
N GLY A 84 -2.65 4.98 -0.10
CA GLY A 84 -3.11 3.85 -0.87
C GLY A 84 -4.41 3.22 -0.42
N TYR A 85 -4.93 2.33 -1.24
CA TYR A 85 -6.15 1.55 -1.01
C TYR A 85 -6.17 0.33 -1.95
N PHE A 86 -7.14 -0.56 -1.77
CA PHE A 86 -7.23 -1.78 -2.57
C PHE A 86 -8.09 -1.58 -3.80
N LEU A 87 -7.64 -2.13 -4.93
CA LEU A 87 -8.42 -2.26 -6.14
C LEU A 87 -8.40 -3.71 -6.63
N PRO A 88 -9.46 -4.20 -7.30
CA PRO A 88 -9.38 -5.46 -8.04
C PRO A 88 -8.20 -5.40 -9.01
N TYR A 89 -7.28 -6.37 -8.94
CA TYR A 89 -6.18 -6.41 -9.90
C TYR A 89 -6.73 -6.94 -11.22
N PRO A 90 -6.49 -6.27 -12.36
CA PRO A 90 -7.05 -6.66 -13.65
C PRO A 90 -6.76 -8.13 -14.02
N ASP A 91 -7.73 -8.77 -14.67
CA ASP A 91 -7.64 -10.16 -15.13
C ASP A 91 -7.34 -11.18 -14.01
N SER A 92 -7.60 -10.82 -12.75
CA SER A 92 -7.38 -11.66 -11.58
C SER A 92 -8.62 -11.76 -10.70
N LYS A 93 -8.59 -12.70 -9.75
CA LYS A 93 -9.64 -12.86 -8.72
C LYS A 93 -9.28 -12.18 -7.39
N TYR A 94 -8.14 -11.52 -7.32
CA TYR A 94 -7.62 -10.92 -6.10
C TYR A 94 -7.57 -9.39 -6.19
N SER A 95 -7.35 -8.74 -5.05
CA SER A 95 -7.04 -7.32 -5.01
C SER A 95 -5.54 -7.08 -5.08
N GLY A 96 -5.15 -6.04 -5.81
CA GLY A 96 -3.85 -5.41 -5.66
C GLY A 96 -3.93 -4.23 -4.69
N LEU A 97 -2.78 -3.66 -4.40
CA LEU A 97 -2.63 -2.44 -3.62
C LEU A 97 -2.17 -1.33 -4.56
N VAL A 98 -2.76 -0.14 -4.45
CA VAL A 98 -2.32 1.05 -5.17
C VAL A 98 -1.97 2.16 -4.19
N SER A 99 -1.10 3.07 -4.58
CA SER A 99 -0.84 4.34 -3.87
C SER A 99 -0.79 5.48 -4.88
N THR A 100 -1.14 6.69 -4.43
CA THR A 100 -0.76 7.87 -5.22
C THR A 100 0.76 8.05 -5.21
N ILE A 101 1.28 8.64 -6.28
CA ILE A 101 2.70 9.01 -6.44
C ILE A 101 2.92 10.53 -6.45
N CYS A 102 1.85 11.30 -6.68
CA CYS A 102 1.77 12.75 -6.55
C CYS A 102 0.37 13.16 -6.09
N ASP A 103 0.22 14.41 -5.67
CA ASP A 103 -1.05 14.95 -5.17
C ASP A 103 -1.92 15.58 -6.27
N GLU A 104 -1.34 16.22 -7.28
CA GLU A 104 -2.08 16.97 -8.31
C GLU A 104 -1.37 16.92 -9.69
N PRO A 105 -1.96 16.26 -10.72
CA PRO A 105 -3.12 15.37 -10.62
C PRO A 105 -2.76 14.11 -9.81
N PRO A 106 -3.69 13.50 -9.06
CA PRO A 106 -3.38 12.32 -8.26
C PRO A 106 -3.19 11.08 -9.15
N ILE A 107 -1.97 10.85 -9.60
CA ILE A 107 -1.57 9.66 -10.34
C ILE A 107 -1.37 8.51 -9.35
N MET A 108 -1.76 7.30 -9.74
CA MET A 108 -1.66 6.10 -8.91
C MET A 108 -0.89 4.99 -9.61
N ASN A 109 -0.02 4.34 -8.84
CA ASN A 109 0.72 3.17 -9.27
C ASN A 109 0.37 1.94 -8.43
N TRP A 110 0.54 0.77 -9.03
CA TRP A 110 0.41 -0.52 -8.34
C TRP A 110 1.62 -0.74 -7.47
N ILE A 111 1.39 -1.20 -6.24
CA ILE A 111 2.42 -1.73 -5.37
C ILE A 111 2.60 -3.21 -5.69
N TYR A 112 3.84 -3.66 -5.81
CA TYR A 112 4.18 -5.05 -6.09
C TYR A 112 5.49 -5.42 -5.40
N ILE A 113 5.72 -6.72 -5.26
CA ILE A 113 7.00 -7.25 -4.81
C ILE A 113 7.79 -7.64 -6.05
N ASP A 114 9.00 -7.12 -6.21
CA ASP A 114 9.90 -7.50 -7.30
C ASP A 114 10.28 -8.98 -7.18
N ARG A 115 10.10 -9.74 -8.26
CA ARG A 115 10.29 -11.20 -8.24
C ARG A 115 11.73 -11.64 -8.02
N ASN A 116 12.69 -10.77 -8.30
CA ASN A 116 14.11 -11.10 -8.24
C ASN A 116 14.73 -10.61 -6.93
N THR A 117 14.44 -9.35 -6.55
CA THR A 117 15.07 -8.66 -5.40
C THR A 117 14.26 -8.72 -4.12
N TYR A 118 12.95 -9.00 -4.21
CA TYR A 118 11.99 -9.01 -3.10
C TYR A 118 11.70 -7.63 -2.50
N GLU A 119 12.12 -6.58 -3.20
CA GLU A 119 11.82 -5.20 -2.86
C GLU A 119 10.33 -4.92 -3.05
N LEU A 120 9.73 -4.17 -2.14
CA LEU A 120 8.45 -3.54 -2.39
C LEU A 120 8.68 -2.34 -3.32
N LYS A 121 8.08 -2.44 -4.50
CA LYS A 121 8.16 -1.44 -5.55
C LYS A 121 6.80 -0.91 -5.92
N PHE A 122 6.81 0.18 -6.68
CA PHE A 122 5.60 0.71 -7.30
C PHE A 122 5.81 1.00 -8.78
N GLY A 123 4.73 0.97 -9.55
CA GLY A 123 4.79 1.28 -10.97
C GLY A 123 3.47 1.05 -11.70
N THR A 124 3.48 1.32 -13.00
CA THR A 124 2.35 1.06 -13.87
C THR A 124 2.05 -0.43 -13.97
N ARG A 125 0.87 -0.79 -14.50
CA ARG A 125 0.48 -2.20 -14.63
C ARG A 125 1.51 -3.03 -15.42
N PRO A 126 2.07 -2.58 -16.56
CA PRO A 126 3.11 -3.32 -17.28
C PRO A 126 4.36 -3.64 -16.44
N SER A 127 4.76 -2.74 -15.53
CA SER A 127 5.90 -2.96 -14.62
C SER A 127 5.56 -3.94 -13.49
N ALA A 128 4.32 -3.89 -12.99
CA ALA A 128 3.87 -4.73 -11.89
C ALA A 128 3.53 -6.17 -12.31
N GLN A 129 2.97 -6.35 -13.52
CA GLN A 129 2.47 -7.64 -14.03
C GLN A 129 3.52 -8.78 -14.10
N PRO A 130 4.78 -8.57 -14.50
CA PRO A 130 5.80 -9.63 -14.53
C PRO A 130 6.36 -10.00 -13.15
N ASN A 131 5.99 -9.25 -12.12
CA ASN A 131 6.41 -9.38 -10.74
C ASN A 131 5.30 -10.02 -9.89
N TRP A 132 5.21 -9.67 -8.61
CA TRP A 132 4.14 -10.12 -7.72
C TRP A 132 3.24 -8.96 -7.26
N PRO A 133 2.21 -8.63 -8.05
CA PRO A 133 1.31 -7.50 -7.78
C PRO A 133 0.19 -7.83 -6.76
N GLY A 134 0.12 -9.06 -6.28
CA GLY A 134 -0.88 -9.51 -5.32
C GLY A 134 -0.82 -11.03 -5.10
N PRO A 135 -1.67 -11.57 -4.22
CA PRO A 135 -2.82 -10.90 -3.61
C PRO A 135 -2.44 -10.07 -2.38
N PHE A 136 -2.80 -8.79 -2.39
CA PHE A 136 -2.72 -7.96 -1.20
C PHE A 136 -4.06 -7.99 -0.44
N ASP A 137 -3.97 -8.20 0.87
CA ASP A 137 -5.13 -8.20 1.75
C ASP A 137 -4.75 -7.63 3.11
N CYS A 138 -5.59 -7.87 4.10
CA CYS A 138 -5.37 -7.47 5.46
C CYS A 138 -5.85 -8.57 6.42
N SER A 139 -5.29 -8.59 7.63
CA SER A 139 -5.78 -9.47 8.70
C SER A 139 -7.26 -9.21 9.06
N ARG A 140 -7.92 -10.15 9.76
CA ARG A 140 -9.39 -10.18 10.03
C ARG A 140 -10.00 -8.94 10.69
N GLN A 141 -9.20 -7.94 11.04
CA GLN A 141 -9.62 -6.64 11.59
C GLN A 141 -9.28 -5.45 10.68
N ASP A 142 -8.89 -5.71 9.43
CA ASP A 142 -8.56 -4.72 8.38
C ASP A 142 -7.34 -3.83 8.69
N ARG A 143 -6.51 -4.24 9.67
CA ARG A 143 -5.45 -3.39 10.22
C ARG A 143 -4.06 -3.69 9.72
N ARG A 144 -3.66 -4.96 9.61
CA ARG A 144 -2.29 -5.30 9.18
C ARG A 144 -2.32 -5.75 7.74
N LEU A 145 -1.49 -5.13 6.91
CA LEU A 145 -1.33 -5.49 5.50
C LEU A 145 -0.79 -6.92 5.43
N THR A 146 -1.27 -7.69 4.46
CA THR A 146 -0.79 -9.03 4.15
C THR A 146 -0.54 -9.15 2.65
N PHE A 147 0.39 -10.03 2.30
CA PHE A 147 0.61 -10.48 0.94
C PHE A 147 0.52 -12.01 0.92
N ALA A 148 -0.22 -12.58 -0.04
CA ALA A 148 -0.47 -14.02 -0.10
C ALA A 148 -1.05 -14.63 1.22
N GLY A 149 -1.73 -13.80 2.03
CA GLY A 149 -2.30 -14.22 3.31
C GLY A 149 -1.33 -14.20 4.50
N TRP A 150 -0.11 -13.71 4.33
CA TRP A 150 0.93 -13.65 5.37
C TRP A 150 1.51 -12.23 5.55
N GLU A 151 2.06 -11.96 6.73
CA GLU A 151 2.68 -10.71 7.19
C GLU A 151 4.23 -10.87 7.17
N GLY A 152 4.81 -11.11 5.99
CA GLY A 152 6.27 -11.33 5.81
C GLY A 152 7.07 -10.08 5.46
N PHE A 153 6.68 -8.90 5.96
CA PHE A 153 7.34 -7.65 5.60
C PHE A 153 8.62 -7.41 6.40
N LEU A 154 9.64 -6.91 5.72
CA LEU A 154 10.95 -6.63 6.31
C LEU A 154 11.38 -5.19 6.03
N ALA A 155 12.03 -4.57 7.01
CA ALA A 155 12.77 -3.33 6.85
C ALA A 155 14.25 -3.65 6.64
N VAL A 156 14.82 -3.17 5.54
CA VAL A 156 16.22 -3.41 5.17
C VAL A 156 16.96 -2.08 5.15
N LYS A 157 18.12 -2.02 5.82
CA LYS A 157 18.96 -0.82 5.81
C LYS A 157 19.75 -0.71 4.52
N GLU A 158 19.46 0.31 3.70
CA GLU A 158 20.16 0.65 2.47
C GLU A 158 20.81 2.04 2.62
N GLY A 159 22.11 2.06 2.96
CA GLY A 159 22.79 3.32 3.30
C GLY A 159 22.16 3.97 4.54
N ASP A 160 21.67 5.19 4.37
CA ASP A 160 20.96 5.94 5.42
C ASP A 160 19.44 5.71 5.43
N PHE A 161 18.91 5.00 4.44
CA PHE A 161 17.49 4.74 4.27
C PHE A 161 17.08 3.33 4.70
N TRP A 162 15.77 3.16 4.90
CA TRP A 162 15.16 1.88 5.26
C TRP A 162 14.12 1.49 4.21
N ALA A 163 14.49 0.57 3.33
CA ALA A 163 13.63 0.07 2.27
C ALA A 163 12.73 -1.07 2.76
N LEU A 164 11.56 -1.19 2.16
CA LEU A 164 10.62 -2.29 2.42
C LEU A 164 10.87 -3.48 1.49
N TYR A 165 10.87 -4.66 2.08
CA TYR A 165 11.00 -5.94 1.39
C TYR A 165 9.93 -6.92 1.86
N PHE A 166 9.77 -8.02 1.14
CA PHE A 166 8.92 -9.14 1.55
C PHE A 166 9.69 -10.47 1.50
N ASP A 167 9.66 -11.23 2.59
CA ASP A 167 10.40 -12.49 2.71
C ASP A 167 9.63 -13.66 2.07
N ILE A 168 9.78 -13.85 0.76
CA ILE A 168 9.10 -14.93 0.04
C ILE A 168 9.67 -16.32 0.40
N ASP A 169 10.99 -16.39 0.64
CA ASP A 169 11.71 -17.65 0.89
C ASP A 169 11.78 -18.01 2.40
N GLU A 170 11.25 -17.16 3.28
CA GLU A 170 11.30 -17.30 4.74
C GLU A 170 12.72 -17.41 5.31
N ASP A 171 13.71 -16.82 4.62
CA ASP A 171 15.13 -16.92 4.99
C ASP A 171 15.68 -15.64 5.64
N ASN A 172 14.82 -14.65 5.89
CA ASN A 172 15.15 -13.29 6.32
C ASN A 172 16.04 -12.56 5.30
N LEU A 173 15.76 -12.77 4.00
CA LEU A 173 16.46 -12.24 2.83
C LEU A 173 17.94 -12.61 2.71
N LYS A 174 18.39 -13.68 3.38
CA LYS A 174 19.81 -14.10 3.35
C LYS A 174 20.32 -14.35 1.93
N SER A 175 19.44 -14.82 1.05
CA SER A 175 19.74 -15.05 -0.37
C SER A 175 19.65 -13.79 -1.24
N LYS A 176 19.09 -12.69 -0.74
CA LYS A 176 18.77 -11.48 -1.50
C LYS A 176 19.61 -10.26 -1.13
N VAL A 177 19.99 -10.12 0.13
CA VAL A 177 20.80 -8.99 0.62
C VAL A 177 22.24 -9.41 0.88
N LYS A 178 23.16 -8.44 0.86
CA LYS A 178 24.57 -8.68 1.19
C LYS A 178 24.70 -9.17 2.63
N SER A 179 25.67 -10.05 2.86
CA SER A 179 25.99 -10.50 4.22
C SER A 179 26.37 -9.29 5.11
N GLY A 180 25.75 -9.21 6.29
CA GLY A 180 25.94 -8.11 7.22
C GLY A 180 24.95 -6.94 7.06
N THR A 181 24.11 -6.94 6.03
CA THR A 181 22.99 -5.99 5.93
C THR A 181 22.03 -6.16 7.10
N VAL A 182 21.59 -5.05 7.69
CA VAL A 182 20.60 -5.06 8.77
C VAL A 182 19.21 -5.28 8.19
N VAL A 183 18.55 -6.34 8.64
CA VAL A 183 17.18 -6.72 8.25
C VAL A 183 16.34 -6.90 9.51
N LEU A 184 15.16 -6.28 9.54
CA LEU A 184 14.24 -6.33 10.67
C LEU A 184 12.84 -6.75 10.23
N ASP A 185 12.29 -7.70 10.96
CA ASP A 185 10.89 -8.12 10.86
C ASP A 185 9.96 -6.99 11.33
N ILE A 186 8.97 -6.64 10.50
CA ILE A 186 8.02 -5.55 10.75
C ILE A 186 6.60 -5.93 10.35
N GLU A 187 5.64 -5.29 11.01
CA GLU A 187 4.23 -5.30 10.62
C GLU A 187 3.88 -3.94 9.97
N LEU A 188 3.05 -3.95 8.93
CA LEU A 188 2.54 -2.75 8.29
C LEU A 188 1.07 -2.53 8.65
N LEU A 189 0.81 -1.49 9.44
CA LEU A 189 -0.52 -1.10 9.89
C LEU A 189 -1.17 -0.12 8.91
N ARG A 190 -2.33 -0.49 8.37
CA ARG A 190 -3.21 0.41 7.62
C ARG A 190 -3.90 1.37 8.59
N VAL A 191 -3.63 2.65 8.43
CA VAL A 191 -4.27 3.73 9.18
C VAL A 191 -4.98 4.64 8.20
N GLU A 192 -6.30 4.64 8.28
CA GLU A 192 -7.13 5.43 7.39
C GLU A 192 -6.82 6.93 7.46
N MET A 193 -6.79 7.59 6.31
CA MET A 193 -6.58 9.02 6.20
C MET A 193 -7.87 9.76 6.54
N ARG A 194 -7.75 10.83 7.33
CA ARG A 194 -8.90 11.72 7.58
C ARG A 194 -9.22 12.47 6.31
N VAL A 195 -10.40 12.22 5.74
CA VAL A 195 -10.94 13.02 4.63
C VAL A 195 -11.28 14.40 5.19
N ARG A 196 -10.58 15.45 4.72
CA ARG A 196 -11.08 16.82 4.91
C ARG A 196 -12.25 17.00 3.96
N PRO A 197 -13.42 17.47 4.40
CA PRO A 197 -14.51 17.77 3.48
C PRO A 197 -14.00 18.79 2.45
N SER A 198 -14.04 18.42 1.17
CA SER A 198 -13.77 19.35 0.08
C SER A 198 -14.80 20.48 0.16
N LYS A 199 -14.35 21.74 0.19
CA LYS A 199 -15.27 22.86 -0.03
C LYS A 199 -15.88 22.66 -1.42
N GLU A 200 -17.18 22.39 -1.46
CA GLU A 200 -17.94 22.35 -2.71
C GLU A 200 -17.69 23.66 -3.45
N LYS A 201 -17.06 23.59 -4.63
CA LYS A 201 -17.10 24.70 -5.57
C LYS A 201 -18.53 24.69 -6.12
N SER A 202 -19.32 25.70 -5.77
CA SER A 202 -20.63 25.97 -6.36
C SER A 202 -20.47 26.08 -7.87
N SER A 203 -20.92 25.07 -8.61
CA SER A 203 -21.06 25.12 -10.05
C SER A 203 -22.41 25.75 -10.39
N ASP A 204 -22.41 27.05 -10.62
CA ASP A 204 -23.41 27.65 -11.51
C ASP A 204 -23.07 27.21 -12.93
N GLY A 205 -24.05 26.62 -13.60
CA GLY A 205 -23.85 25.83 -14.80
C GLY A 205 -23.51 26.63 -16.05
N GLU A 206 -22.78 25.98 -16.95
CA GLU A 206 -23.00 26.15 -18.38
C GLU A 206 -22.73 24.81 -19.08
N SER A 207 -23.70 24.40 -19.89
CA SER A 207 -23.67 23.17 -20.67
C SER A 207 -22.73 23.39 -21.86
N GLY A 208 -21.74 22.53 -22.04
CA GLY A 208 -20.84 22.54 -23.20
C GLY A 208 -20.29 21.14 -23.43
N ASP A 209 -20.42 20.66 -24.66
CA ASP A 209 -20.34 19.27 -25.06
C ASP A 209 -19.04 18.53 -24.70
N ALA A 210 -19.20 17.26 -24.37
CA ALA A 210 -18.12 16.31 -24.16
C ALA A 210 -17.49 15.93 -25.51
N GLU A 211 -16.26 16.41 -25.75
CA GLU A 211 -15.37 15.86 -26.76
C GLU A 211 -14.10 15.34 -26.07
N SER A 212 -13.84 14.06 -26.31
CA SER A 212 -12.75 13.26 -25.76
C SER A 212 -11.37 13.83 -26.06
N LYS A 213 -10.58 14.08 -25.03
CA LYS A 213 -9.11 14.25 -25.13
C LYS A 213 -8.41 13.27 -24.18
N GLN A 214 -8.11 12.09 -24.69
CA GLN A 214 -7.02 11.25 -24.20
C GLN A 214 -5.73 11.82 -24.79
N GLU A 215 -5.02 12.73 -24.11
CA GLU A 215 -3.65 13.08 -24.52
C GLU A 215 -2.79 13.82 -23.45
N GLU A 216 -3.27 14.03 -22.21
CA GLU A 216 -2.51 14.79 -21.18
C GLU A 216 -1.98 13.97 -19.98
N SER A 217 -2.19 12.64 -19.93
CA SER A 217 -1.73 11.83 -18.79
C SER A 217 -0.22 11.55 -18.82
N GLY A 218 0.38 11.36 -19.99
CA GLY A 218 1.80 11.00 -20.12
C GLY A 218 2.76 12.10 -19.64
N SER A 219 2.45 13.38 -19.89
CA SER A 219 3.31 14.49 -19.46
C SER A 219 3.32 14.70 -17.94
N SER A 220 2.20 14.39 -17.28
CA SER A 220 2.05 14.53 -15.82
C SER A 220 2.70 13.37 -15.07
N GLU A 221 2.64 12.17 -15.64
CA GLU A 221 3.36 10.97 -15.17
C GLU A 221 4.88 11.18 -15.25
N ASP A 222 5.39 11.60 -16.41
CA ASP A 222 6.82 11.87 -16.62
C ASP A 222 7.37 12.94 -15.65
N GLN A 223 6.57 13.97 -15.33
CA GLN A 223 6.95 15.01 -14.36
C GLN A 223 6.98 14.48 -12.92
N CYS A 224 6.00 13.66 -12.54
CA CYS A 224 5.97 13.06 -11.21
C CYS A 224 7.12 12.07 -11.01
N GLU A 225 7.43 11.26 -12.01
CA GLU A 225 8.53 10.29 -11.96
C GLU A 225 9.88 11.00 -11.84
N LYS A 226 10.12 12.06 -12.63
CA LYS A 226 11.34 12.89 -12.50
C LYS A 226 11.50 13.50 -11.11
N ASN A 227 10.44 14.04 -10.50
CA ASN A 227 10.51 14.60 -9.15
C ASN A 227 10.87 13.54 -8.09
N ASN A 228 10.45 12.28 -8.30
CA ASN A 228 10.81 11.17 -7.42
C ASN A 228 12.26 10.70 -7.63
N GLU A 229 12.78 10.77 -8.85
CA GLU A 229 14.19 10.46 -9.16
C GLU A 229 15.16 11.55 -8.67
N GLU A 230 14.81 12.83 -8.80
CA GLU A 230 15.67 13.95 -8.38
C GLU A 230 15.91 13.99 -6.86
N ASN A 231 14.96 13.51 -6.04
CA ASN A 231 15.13 13.38 -4.59
C ASN A 231 16.24 12.38 -4.19
N ILE A 232 16.77 11.59 -5.12
CA ILE A 232 17.85 10.61 -4.88
C ILE A 232 19.24 11.22 -5.17
N GLY A 233 19.31 12.30 -5.96
CA GLY A 233 20.54 12.75 -6.63
C GLY A 233 21.50 13.64 -5.84
N VAL A 234 21.32 13.87 -4.53
CA VAL A 234 22.25 14.69 -3.73
C VAL A 234 22.97 13.84 -2.69
N SER A 235 23.89 13.01 -3.16
CA SER A 235 25.00 12.50 -2.33
C SER A 235 26.28 12.72 -3.11
N GLU A 236 27.13 13.61 -2.60
CA GLU A 236 28.39 14.04 -3.20
C GLU A 236 29.27 12.87 -3.66
N ASP A 237 29.82 13.00 -4.87
CA ASP A 237 30.87 12.15 -5.40
C ASP A 237 32.07 12.17 -4.44
N ILE A 238 32.30 11.07 -3.73
CA ILE A 238 33.56 10.84 -3.03
C ILE A 238 34.55 10.34 -4.08
N ASP A 239 35.41 11.24 -4.55
CA ASP A 239 36.61 10.92 -5.33
C ASP A 239 37.45 9.88 -4.58
N LEU A 240 37.41 8.63 -5.07
CA LEU A 240 38.30 7.56 -4.63
C LEU A 240 39.66 7.75 -5.32
N GLU A 241 40.50 8.57 -4.71
CA GLU A 241 41.92 8.65 -5.03
C GLU A 241 42.56 7.27 -4.77
N SER A 242 43.07 6.64 -5.84
CA SER A 242 43.69 5.32 -5.78
C SER A 242 45.07 5.43 -5.10
N PRO A 243 45.44 4.54 -4.17
CA PRO A 243 46.75 4.58 -3.55
C PRO A 243 47.84 4.18 -4.56
N GLU A 244 48.86 5.03 -4.69
CA GLU A 244 50.11 4.71 -5.37
C GLU A 244 50.78 3.51 -4.69
N VAL A 245 51.15 2.52 -5.51
CA VAL A 245 51.95 1.37 -5.12
C VAL A 245 53.40 1.66 -5.48
N ASP A 246 54.23 1.84 -4.45
CA ASP A 246 55.69 1.78 -4.54
C ASP A 246 56.19 0.35 -4.84
#